data_AF-A0A967DFT2-F1
#
_entry.id   AF-A0A967DFT2-F1
#
_cell.length_a   1.000
_cell.length_b   1.000
_cell.length_c   1.000
_cell.angle_alpha   90.00
_cell.angle_beta   90.00
_cell.angle_gamma   90.00
#
_symmetry.space_group_name_H-M   'P 1'
#
loop_
_entity.id
_entity.type
_entity.pdbx_description
1 polymer ?
#
loop_
_entity_poly.entity_id
_entity_poly.type
_entity_poly.pdbx_seq_one_letter_code
_entity_poly.pdbx_strand_id
1 'polypeptide(L)' 'MATTLEGVYRNGKIELPNLPDEAEGSRVVVTWIRGAESVELDALGIDAAQAADLRRRLSAFAEDWDRPEMAVYDELPSR' A
#
# COMPACT_ATOMS: atom_id res chain seq x y z
N MET A 1 1.27 18.41 -19.98
CA MET A 1 0.65 17.88 -18.74
C MET A 1 1.03 16.41 -18.63
N ALA A 2 1.23 15.89 -17.43
CA ALA A 2 1.52 14.47 -17.22
C ALA A 2 0.23 13.72 -16.87
N THR A 3 0.03 12.55 -17.47
CA THR A 3 -1.09 11.65 -17.17
C THR A 3 -0.52 10.40 -16.51
N THR A 4 -1.13 9.99 -15.40
CA THR A 4 -0.76 8.74 -14.72
C THR A 4 -1.71 7.64 -15.16
N LEU A 5 -1.16 6.48 -15.54
CA LEU A 5 -1.90 5.29 -15.89
C LEU A 5 -1.46 4.15 -14.96
N GLU A 6 -2.42 3.43 -14.40
CA GLU A 6 -2.15 2.24 -13.60
C GLU A 6 -2.26 0.99 -14.47
N GLY A 7 -1.34 0.04 -14.24
CA GLY A 7 -1.28 -1.22 -14.96
C GLY A 7 -0.68 -2.32 -14.10
N VAL A 8 -0.85 -3.55 -14.55
CA VAL A 8 -0.34 -4.73 -13.85
C VAL A 8 0.93 -5.21 -14.54
N TYR A 9 2.01 -5.40 -13.79
CA TYR A 9 3.22 -5.99 -14.33
C TYR A 9 3.14 -7.51 -14.34
N ARG A 10 3.30 -8.10 -15.53
CA ARG A 10 3.22 -9.53 -15.77
C ARG A 10 4.18 -9.93 -16.88
N ASN A 11 4.99 -10.97 -16.64
CA ASN A 11 5.88 -11.56 -17.65
C ASN A 11 6.80 -10.55 -18.37
N GLY A 12 7.38 -9.60 -17.63
CA GLY A 12 8.28 -8.61 -18.22
C GLY A 12 7.58 -7.44 -18.93
N LYS A 13 6.24 -7.36 -18.86
CA LYS A 13 5.43 -6.33 -19.52
C LYS A 13 4.48 -5.66 -18.53
N ILE A 14 4.12 -4.41 -18.78
CA ILE A 14 3.06 -3.71 -18.06
C ILE A 14 1.80 -3.81 -18.92
N GLU A 15 0.78 -4.48 -18.39
CA GLU A 15 -0.54 -4.58 -18.99
C GLU A 15 -1.36 -3.36 -18.55
N LEU A 16 -1.62 -2.44 -19.48
CA LEU A 16 -2.45 -1.25 -19.25
C LEU A 16 -3.88 -1.54 -19.73
N PRO A 17 -4.92 -1.34 -18.88
CA PRO A 17 -6.30 -1.60 -19.25
C PRO A 17 -6.84 -0.62 -20.31
N ASN A 18 -6.26 0.58 -20.39
CA ASN A 18 -6.54 1.54 -21.45
C ASN A 18 -5.27 2.31 -21.79
N LEU A 19 -4.93 2.37 -23.08
CA LEU A 19 -3.80 3.12 -23.59
C LEU A 19 -4.36 4.32 -24.38
N PRO A 20 -4.08 5.57 -23.98
CA PRO A 20 -4.53 6.75 -24.71
C PRO A 20 -3.85 6.83 -26.09
N ASP A 21 -4.54 7.40 -27.07
CA ASP A 21 -4.08 7.48 -28.47
C ASP A 21 -2.73 8.20 -28.60
N GLU A 22 -2.41 9.12 -27.68
CA GLU A 22 -1.14 9.87 -27.69
C GLU A 22 0.05 9.10 -27.06
N ALA A 23 -0.16 7.86 -26.61
CA ALA A 23 0.86 7.08 -25.91
C ALA A 23 2.00 6.59 -26.82
N GLU A 24 1.73 6.38 -28.12
CA GLU A 24 2.72 5.86 -29.05
C GLU A 24 3.90 6.83 -29.21
N GLY A 25 5.12 6.34 -28.99
CA GLY A 25 6.35 7.16 -29.04
C GLY A 25 6.58 8.08 -27.83
N SER A 26 5.69 8.08 -26.83
CA SER A 26 5.83 8.91 -25.63
C SER A 26 6.86 8.33 -24.63
N ARG A 27 7.57 9.21 -23.92
CA ARG A 27 8.45 8.82 -22.81
C ARG A 27 7.61 8.46 -21.59
N VAL A 28 7.87 7.28 -21.02
CA VAL A 28 7.20 6.79 -19.81
C VAL A 28 8.13 6.80 -18.60
N VAL A 29 7.55 6.95 -17.41
CA VAL A 29 8.19 6.69 -16.11
C VAL A 29 7.38 5.59 -15.44
N VAL A 30 8.08 4.58 -14.91
CA VAL A 30 7.44 3.46 -14.20
C VAL A 30 7.77 3.59 -12.71
N THR A 31 6.74 3.61 -11.89
CA THR A 31 6.86 3.57 -10.42
C THR A 31 6.27 2.26 -9.92
N TRP A 32 7.07 1.47 -9.21
CA TRP A 32 6.59 0.23 -8.60
C TRP A 32 5.83 0.54 -7.32
N ILE A 33 4.52 0.37 -7.34
CA ILE A 33 3.70 0.42 -6.13
C ILE A 33 3.83 -0.95 -5.46
N ARG A 34 4.58 -1.02 -4.37
CA ARG A 34 4.56 -2.20 -3.52
C ARG A 34 3.29 -2.13 -2.68
N GLY A 35 2.59 -3.26 -2.55
CA GLY A 35 1.46 -3.33 -1.61
C GLY A 35 1.93 -2.96 -0.21
N ALA A 36 0.99 -2.71 0.71
CA ALA A 36 1.32 -2.48 2.12
C ALA A 36 2.25 -3.61 2.59
N GLU A 37 3.56 -3.31 2.66
CA GLU A 37 4.54 -4.28 3.13
C GLU A 37 4.17 -4.54 4.59
N SER A 38 4.22 -5.80 5.03
CA SER A 38 4.17 -6.09 6.45
C SER A 38 5.24 -5.24 7.12
N VAL A 39 4.82 -4.38 8.04
CA VAL A 39 5.77 -3.52 8.74
C VAL A 39 6.59 -4.41 9.65
N GLU A 40 7.85 -4.61 9.29
CA GLU A 40 8.85 -5.26 10.15
C GLU A 40 9.09 -4.35 11.37
N LEU A 41 8.40 -4.65 12.47
CA LEU A 41 8.41 -3.86 13.70
C LEU A 41 9.83 -3.74 14.29
N ASP A 42 10.62 -4.79 14.12
CA ASP A 42 12.03 -4.88 14.47
C ASP A 42 12.91 -3.91 13.67
N ALA A 43 12.62 -3.69 12.38
CA ALA A 43 13.29 -2.64 11.59
C ALA A 43 12.95 -1.22 12.10
N LEU A 44 11.85 -1.07 12.84
CA LEU A 44 11.44 0.16 13.52
C LEU A 44 11.90 0.22 14.98
N GLY A 45 12.70 -0.74 15.44
CA GLY A 45 13.22 -0.79 16.81
C GLY A 45 12.18 -1.21 17.85
N ILE A 46 11.10 -1.87 17.43
CA ILE A 46 10.06 -2.42 18.30
C ILE A 46 10.26 -3.92 18.39
N ASP A 47 10.76 -4.37 19.54
CA ASP A 47 10.91 -5.79 19.83
C ASP A 47 9.57 -6.47 20.18
N ALA A 48 9.59 -7.79 20.31
CA ALA A 48 8.39 -8.58 20.61
C ALA A 48 7.73 -8.21 21.96
N ALA A 49 8.52 -7.82 22.96
CA ALA A 49 7.99 -7.43 24.27
C ALA A 49 7.29 -6.08 24.20
N GLN A 50 7.88 -5.12 23.49
CA GLN A 50 7.28 -3.81 23.21
C GLN A 50 6.02 -3.95 22.35
N ALA A 51 6.04 -4.81 21.34
CA ALA A 51 4.86 -5.10 20.53
C ALA A 51 3.72 -5.72 21.36
N ALA A 52 4.04 -6.62 22.28
CA ALA A 52 3.07 -7.22 23.19
C ALA A 52 2.49 -6.18 24.18
N ASP A 53 3.33 -5.30 24.73
CA ASP A 53 2.87 -4.19 25.59
C ASP A 53 1.93 -3.25 24.83
N LEU A 54 2.29 -2.87 23.60
CA LEU A 54 1.48 -1.98 22.77
C LEU A 54 0.11 -2.60 22.47
N ARG A 55 0.08 -3.87 22.03
CA ARG A 55 -1.18 -4.59 21.78
C ARG A 55 -2.06 -4.64 23.04
N ARG A 56 -1.47 -4.92 24.20
CA ARG A 56 -2.21 -4.94 25.47
C ARG A 56 -2.81 -3.57 25.79
N ARG A 57 -2.03 -2.50 25.66
CA ARG A 57 -2.48 -1.12 25.95
C ARG A 57 -3.59 -0.65 25.01
N LEU A 58 -3.56 -1.10 23.76
CA LEU A 58 -4.55 -0.75 22.75
C LEU A 58 -5.77 -1.68 22.71
N SER A 59 -5.75 -2.79 23.47
CA SER A 59 -6.85 -3.78 23.47
C SER A 59 -8.23 -3.18 23.79
N ALA A 60 -8.30 -2.11 24.59
CA ALA A 60 -9.55 -1.41 24.90
C ALA A 60 -10.22 -0.76 23.67
N PHE A 61 -9.47 -0.54 22.59
CA PHE A 61 -9.97 0.03 21.33
C PHE A 61 -10.23 -1.03 20.25
N ALA A 62 -9.89 -2.30 20.51
CA ALA A 62 -9.95 -3.35 19.49
C ALA A 62 -11.38 -3.54 18.95
N GLU A 63 -12.39 -3.52 19.82
CA GLU A 63 -13.79 -3.70 19.39
C GLU A 63 -14.24 -2.63 18.39
N ASP A 64 -13.87 -1.36 18.62
CA ASP A 64 -14.20 -0.28 17.69
C ASP A 64 -13.34 -0.31 16.42
N TRP A 65 -12.07 -0.73 16.56
CA TRP A 65 -11.11 -0.81 15.45
C TRP A 65 -11.37 -1.97 14.51
N ASP A 66 -11.88 -3.10 15.02
CA ASP A 66 -12.16 -4.32 14.23
C ASP A 66 -13.50 -4.21 13.46
N ARG A 67 -14.19 -3.07 13.54
CA ARG A 67 -15.44 -2.83 12.80
C ARG A 67 -15.16 -2.65 11.31
N PRO A 68 -16.02 -3.15 10.41
CA PRO A 68 -15.82 -3.04 8.96
C PRO A 68 -15.58 -1.60 8.47
N GLU A 69 -16.17 -0.62 9.15
CA GLU A 69 -16.03 0.80 8.82
C GLU A 69 -14.59 1.31 8.95
N MET A 70 -13.78 0.70 9.82
CA MET A 70 -12.37 1.08 10.02
C MET A 70 -11.44 0.54 8.92
N ALA A 71 -11.90 -0.43 8.12
CA ALA A 71 -11.12 -0.97 7.00
C ALA A 71 -10.78 0.10 5.94
N VAL A 72 -11.52 1.20 5.88
CA VAL A 72 -11.20 2.37 5.03
C VAL A 72 -9.78 2.89 5.26
N TYR A 73 -9.25 2.77 6.48
CA TYR A 73 -7.90 3.26 6.78
C TYR A 73 -6.80 2.36 6.21
N ASP A 74 -7.07 1.08 5.95
CA ASP A 74 -6.11 0.15 5.34
C ASP A 74 -5.93 0.41 3.83
N GLU A 75 -6.92 1.03 3.19
CA GLU A 75 -6.91 1.36 1.77
C GLU A 75 -6.22 2.70 1.46
N LEU A 76 -5.83 3.46 2.50
CA LEU A 76 -5.13 4.72 2.30
C LEU A 76 -3.69 4.47 1.84
N PRO A 77 -3.22 5.19 0.79
CA PRO A 77 -1.83 5.11 0.41
C PRO A 77 -0.94 5.53 1.58
N SER A 78 0.05 4.70 1.90
CA SER A 78 1.13 5.06 2.84
C SER A 78 1.78 6.37 2.38
N ARG A 79 1.81 7.35 3.29
CA ARG A 79 2.22 8.74 3.01
C ARG A 79 3.72 8.93 2.95
#